data_AF-A0AAU2YF14-F1
#
_entry.id   AF-A0AAU2YF14-F1
#
_cell.length_a   1.000
_cell.length_b   1.000
_cell.length_c   1.000
_cell.angle_alpha   90.00
_cell.angle_beta   90.00
_cell.angle_gamma   90.00
#
_symmetry.space_group_name_H-M   'P 1'
#
loop_
_entity.id
_entity.type
_entity.pdbx_description
1 polymer ?
#
loop_
_entity_poly.entity_id
_entity_poly.type
_entity_poly.pdbx_seq_one_letter_code
_entity_poly.pdbx_strand_id
1 'polypeptide(L)'
;MSSQVRGGTRWKRFAVVMVPSVIATAAVGVGLAQGALAASFSVSGQEFKVSADELVGQNFVQYGSVATGKDLKGKDMAAPVAVSGFSEATITNMCQSVVTPDLPFGLGSITLQLNAGTGKDKVYAKDLYLDVSQLDADAEFKNIDIGVAAGSLKKDRPGSIGIQPGTQANPYGFSQRADEAKLSDVRQQAWATTAGTFKLPDLSLKLHKGVKECY
;
A
#
# COMPACT_ATOMS: atom_id res chain seq x y z
N MET A 1 23.27 26.93 -57.03
CA MET A 1 22.50 27.57 -55.92
C MET A 1 21.71 26.46 -55.23
N SER A 2 22.01 26.21 -53.95
CA SER A 2 21.46 25.06 -53.22
C SER A 2 20.01 25.29 -52.82
N SER A 3 19.15 24.31 -53.10
CA SER A 3 17.72 24.28 -52.77
C SER A 3 17.54 24.27 -51.25
N GLN A 4 16.99 25.35 -50.70
CA GLN A 4 16.68 25.45 -49.28
C GLN A 4 15.44 24.58 -48.99
N VAL A 5 15.64 23.38 -48.45
CA VAL A 5 14.56 22.50 -48.02
C VAL A 5 13.80 23.21 -46.90
N ARG A 6 12.62 23.77 -47.21
CA ARG A 6 11.71 24.36 -46.22
C ARG A 6 11.17 23.23 -45.34
N GLY A 7 11.85 22.98 -44.22
CA GLY A 7 11.31 22.17 -43.13
C GLY A 7 10.13 22.90 -42.50
N GLY A 8 8.91 22.39 -42.71
CA GLY A 8 7.70 22.94 -42.13
C GLY A 8 6.76 21.82 -41.70
N THR A 9 6.18 21.93 -40.51
CA THR A 9 5.22 20.96 -39.99
C THR A 9 3.95 21.03 -40.82
N ARG A 10 3.57 19.93 -41.48
CA ARG A 10 2.28 19.82 -42.16
C ARG A 10 1.18 19.72 -41.10
N TRP A 11 0.72 20.87 -40.61
CA TRP A 11 -0.24 21.00 -39.51
C TRP A 11 -1.47 20.11 -39.64
N LYS A 12 -2.04 19.93 -40.85
CA LYS A 12 -3.16 19.00 -41.05
C LYS A 12 -2.79 17.55 -40.78
N ARG A 13 -1.63 17.09 -41.26
CA ARG A 13 -1.15 15.71 -41.05
C ARG A 13 -0.68 15.50 -39.61
N PHE A 14 -0.05 16.51 -39.03
CA PHE A 14 0.34 16.51 -37.63
C PHE A 14 -0.88 16.41 -36.71
N ALA A 15 -1.94 17.19 -36.95
CA ALA A 15 -3.17 17.14 -36.16
C ALA A 15 -3.89 15.79 -36.27
N VAL A 16 -3.93 15.17 -37.46
CA VAL A 16 -4.54 13.85 -37.67
C VAL A 16 -3.86 12.75 -36.84
N VAL A 17 -2.57 12.89 -36.54
CA VAL A 17 -1.83 11.93 -35.70
C VAL A 17 -1.86 12.35 -34.23
N MET A 18 -1.62 13.62 -33.92
CA MET A 18 -1.56 14.12 -32.55
C MET A 18 -2.88 14.02 -31.80
N VAL A 19 -4.01 14.37 -32.44
CA VAL A 19 -5.30 14.43 -31.74
C VAL A 19 -5.73 13.04 -31.24
N PRO A 20 -5.70 11.96 -32.05
CA PRO A 20 -5.99 10.62 -31.54
C PRO A 20 -5.03 10.15 -30.46
N SER A 21 -3.72 10.47 -30.59
CA SER A 21 -2.73 10.10 -29.58
C SER A 21 -3.01 10.77 -28.23
N VAL A 22 -3.30 12.07 -28.22
CA VAL A 22 -3.65 12.80 -26.99
C VAL A 22 -4.94 12.28 -26.38
N ILE A 23 -5.96 11.97 -27.19
CA ILE A 23 -7.21 11.38 -26.71
C ILE A 23 -6.96 10.00 -26.08
N ALA A 24 -6.15 9.15 -26.72
CA ALA A 24 -5.82 7.83 -26.19
C ALA A 24 -5.04 7.94 -24.87
N THR A 25 -4.04 8.83 -24.79
CA THR A 25 -3.29 9.08 -23.55
C THR A 25 -4.19 9.64 -22.45
N ALA A 26 -5.11 10.56 -22.78
CA ALA A 26 -6.07 11.09 -21.81
C ALA A 26 -7.05 10.01 -21.33
N ALA A 27 -7.54 9.14 -22.21
CA ALA A 27 -8.42 8.04 -21.86
C ALA A 27 -7.72 7.03 -20.94
N VAL A 28 -6.45 6.70 -21.21
CA VAL A 28 -5.63 5.87 -20.32
C VAL A 28 -5.42 6.58 -18.97
N GLY A 29 -5.11 7.87 -18.97
CA GLY A 29 -4.95 8.67 -17.76
C GLY A 29 -6.21 8.71 -16.89
N VAL A 30 -7.38 8.90 -17.50
CA VAL A 30 -8.68 8.85 -16.82
C VAL A 30 -8.98 7.44 -16.32
N GLY A 31 -8.69 6.40 -17.11
CA GLY A 31 -8.86 5.00 -16.72
C GLY A 31 -8.00 4.61 -15.52
N LEU A 32 -6.76 5.12 -15.44
CA LEU A 32 -5.89 4.96 -14.28
C LEU A 32 -6.41 5.75 -13.06
N ALA A 33 -6.81 7.01 -13.25
CA ALA A 33 -7.33 7.86 -12.17
C ALA A 33 -8.65 7.35 -11.57
N GLN A 34 -9.48 6.69 -12.39
CA GLN A 34 -10.73 6.06 -11.97
C GLN A 34 -10.55 4.61 -11.49
N GLY A 35 -9.33 4.07 -11.52
CA GLY A 35 -9.05 2.70 -11.10
C GLY A 35 -9.58 1.61 -12.05
N ALA A 36 -10.03 1.97 -13.26
CA ALA A 36 -10.49 1.03 -14.29
C ALA A 36 -9.33 0.26 -14.94
N LEU A 37 -8.12 0.81 -14.90
CA LEU A 37 -6.87 0.15 -15.25
C LEU A 37 -6.10 -0.07 -13.95
N ALA A 38 -6.22 -1.26 -13.35
CA ALA A 38 -5.44 -1.60 -12.18
C ALA A 38 -3.96 -1.70 -12.57
N ALA A 39 -3.13 -0.79 -12.08
CA ALA A 39 -1.72 -1.10 -11.91
C ALA A 39 -1.67 -2.18 -10.82
N SER A 40 -1.72 -3.45 -11.22
CA SER A 40 -1.69 -4.56 -10.28
C SER A 40 -0.43 -4.44 -9.43
N PHE A 41 -0.59 -4.02 -8.18
CA PHE A 41 0.49 -4.07 -7.21
C PHE A 41 0.80 -5.54 -6.96
N SER A 42 1.87 -6.03 -7.57
CA SER A 42 2.36 -7.37 -7.30
C SER A 42 2.95 -7.37 -5.90
N VAL A 43 2.26 -8.03 -4.98
CA VAL A 43 2.75 -8.22 -3.62
C VAL A 43 4.03 -9.05 -3.69
N SER A 44 5.10 -8.56 -3.04
CA SER A 44 6.30 -9.35 -2.86
C SER A 44 5.92 -10.59 -2.08
N GLY A 45 6.25 -11.78 -2.57
CA GLY A 45 5.89 -13.04 -1.92
C GLY A 45 6.61 -13.35 -0.61
N GLN A 46 7.00 -12.31 0.11
CA GLN A 46 7.63 -12.35 1.41
C GLN A 46 6.79 -11.54 2.37
N GLU A 47 6.45 -12.18 3.46
CA GLU A 47 5.88 -11.52 4.61
C GLU A 47 6.95 -10.67 5.32
N PHE A 48 6.53 -9.53 5.85
CA PHE A 48 7.38 -8.69 6.67
C PHE A 48 6.71 -8.41 8.01
N LYS A 49 7.55 -8.24 9.02
CA LYS A 49 7.12 -7.90 10.38
C LYS A 49 7.24 -6.40 10.59
N VAL A 50 6.24 -5.82 11.23
CA VAL A 50 6.25 -4.43 11.67
C VAL A 50 5.89 -4.38 13.14
N SER A 51 6.67 -3.64 13.91
CA SER A 51 6.26 -3.21 15.25
C SER A 51 6.20 -1.69 15.34
N ALA A 52 5.34 -1.21 16.22
CA ALA A 52 5.24 0.20 16.58
C ALA A 52 4.69 0.33 18.00
N ASP A 53 5.11 1.37 18.72
CA ASP A 53 4.61 1.61 20.07
C ASP A 53 3.14 2.07 20.03
N GLU A 54 2.80 2.89 19.03
CA GLU A 54 1.46 3.44 18.86
C GLU A 54 1.15 3.66 17.38
N LEU A 55 -0.05 3.26 16.94
CA LEU A 55 -0.66 3.62 15.66
C LEU A 55 -2.02 4.25 15.93
N VAL A 56 -2.16 5.53 15.56
CA VAL A 56 -3.44 6.24 15.62
C VAL A 56 -3.90 6.52 14.20
N GLY A 57 -5.07 6.02 13.84
CA GLY A 57 -5.63 6.12 12.50
C GLY A 57 -7.06 6.66 12.48
N GLN A 58 -7.39 7.38 11.41
CA GLN A 58 -8.69 8.02 11.17
C GLN A 58 -9.44 7.34 10.03
N ASN A 59 -10.77 7.29 10.13
CA ASN A 59 -11.68 6.58 9.22
C ASN A 59 -11.20 5.14 8.98
N PHE A 60 -11.05 4.39 10.07
CA PHE A 60 -10.63 3.01 10.02
C PHE A 60 -11.64 2.14 9.27
N VAL A 61 -11.13 1.23 8.45
CA VAL A 61 -11.91 0.16 7.82
C VAL A 61 -11.13 -1.15 7.93
N GLN A 62 -11.83 -2.27 8.10
CA GLN A 62 -11.20 -3.59 8.12
C GLN A 62 -12.08 -4.62 7.44
N TYR A 63 -11.50 -5.41 6.53
CA TYR A 63 -12.22 -6.44 5.78
C TYR A 63 -11.27 -7.55 5.32
N GLY A 64 -11.83 -8.72 5.01
CA GLY A 64 -11.05 -9.83 4.44
C GLY A 64 -10.80 -9.65 2.94
N SER A 65 -9.60 -9.98 2.49
CA SER A 65 -9.21 -10.02 1.08
C SER A 65 -8.22 -11.17 0.81
N VAL A 66 -7.79 -11.30 -0.44
CA VAL A 66 -6.74 -12.22 -0.86
C VAL A 66 -5.60 -11.39 -1.48
N ALA A 67 -4.41 -11.46 -0.86
CA ALA A 67 -3.20 -10.92 -1.42
C ALA A 67 -2.68 -11.90 -2.49
N THR A 68 -2.43 -11.40 -3.70
CA THR A 68 -1.91 -12.20 -4.82
C THR A 68 -0.60 -11.63 -5.33
N GLY A 69 0.35 -12.51 -5.66
CA GLY A 69 1.67 -12.09 -6.11
C GLY A 69 2.50 -13.24 -6.66
N LYS A 70 3.83 -13.07 -6.60
CA LYS A 70 4.80 -14.10 -6.97
C LYS A 70 5.74 -14.36 -5.79
N ASP A 71 6.05 -15.63 -5.54
CA ASP A 71 7.06 -16.01 -4.57
C ASP A 71 8.48 -15.66 -5.04
N LEU A 72 9.48 -15.84 -4.17
CA LEU A 72 10.90 -15.64 -4.50
C LEU A 72 11.41 -16.52 -5.65
N LYS A 73 10.66 -17.55 -6.05
CA LYS A 73 10.97 -18.49 -7.15
C LYS A 73 10.13 -18.18 -8.40
N GLY A 74 9.35 -17.10 -8.40
CA GLY A 74 8.50 -16.67 -9.52
C GLY A 74 7.19 -17.46 -9.69
N LYS A 75 6.80 -18.29 -8.71
CA LYS A 75 5.53 -19.04 -8.72
C LYS A 75 4.39 -18.17 -8.21
N ASP A 76 3.19 -18.41 -8.76
CA ASP A 76 1.98 -17.75 -8.27
C ASP A 76 1.70 -18.10 -6.81
N MET A 77 1.25 -17.10 -6.07
CA MET A 77 0.84 -17.25 -4.68
C MET A 77 -0.41 -16.43 -4.38
N ALA A 78 -1.20 -16.96 -3.45
CA ALA A 78 -2.37 -16.32 -2.89
C ALA A 78 -2.37 -16.55 -1.38
N ALA A 79 -2.53 -15.48 -0.60
CA ALA A 79 -2.60 -15.55 0.86
C ALA A 79 -3.86 -14.82 1.36
N PRO A 80 -4.63 -15.41 2.29
CA PRO A 80 -5.72 -14.69 2.94
C PRO A 80 -5.13 -13.56 3.81
N VAL A 81 -5.72 -12.38 3.70
CA VAL A 81 -5.29 -11.20 4.48
C VAL A 81 -6.50 -10.49 5.07
N ALA A 82 -6.33 -9.92 6.25
CA ALA A 82 -7.20 -8.90 6.78
C ALA A 82 -6.64 -7.54 6.36
N VAL A 83 -7.34 -6.84 5.48
CA VAL A 83 -6.93 -5.50 5.06
C VAL A 83 -7.41 -4.51 6.11
N SER A 84 -6.48 -3.76 6.70
CA SER A 84 -6.75 -2.65 7.62
C SER A 84 -6.43 -1.33 6.91
N GLY A 85 -7.44 -0.51 6.69
CA GLY A 85 -7.34 0.77 6.00
C GLY A 85 -7.47 1.96 6.96
N PHE A 86 -6.72 3.01 6.71
CA PHE A 86 -6.79 4.31 7.39
C PHE A 86 -6.68 5.46 6.38
N SER A 87 -7.58 6.43 6.46
CA SER A 87 -7.50 7.65 5.63
C SER A 87 -6.26 8.48 5.95
N GLU A 88 -5.96 8.61 7.24
CA GLU A 88 -4.75 9.22 7.78
C GLU A 88 -4.32 8.40 8.99
N ALA A 89 -3.01 8.21 9.15
CA ALA A 89 -2.46 7.52 10.30
C ALA A 89 -1.14 8.15 10.75
N THR A 90 -0.93 8.17 12.06
CA THR A 90 0.36 8.51 12.67
C THR A 90 0.89 7.31 13.43
N ILE A 91 2.17 6.99 13.22
CA ILE A 91 2.83 5.83 13.83
C ILE A 91 4.05 6.31 14.62
N THR A 92 4.16 5.87 15.87
CA THR A 92 5.28 6.19 16.77
C THR A 92 6.25 5.01 16.84
N ASN A 93 7.55 5.28 16.75
CA ASN A 93 8.63 4.30 16.92
C ASN A 93 8.44 3.04 16.06
N MET A 94 8.32 3.24 14.75
CA MET A 94 8.07 2.15 13.81
C MET A 94 9.37 1.38 13.51
N CYS A 95 9.33 0.06 13.65
CA CYS A 95 10.33 -0.87 13.13
C CYS A 95 9.68 -1.78 12.09
N GLN A 96 10.30 -1.91 10.92
CA GLN A 96 9.91 -2.87 9.88
C GLN A 96 11.11 -3.77 9.56
N SER A 97 10.89 -5.08 9.47
CA SER A 97 11.92 -6.05 9.11
C SER A 97 11.42 -7.04 8.07
N VAL A 98 12.23 -7.25 7.03
CA VAL A 98 11.99 -8.28 5.99
C VAL A 98 13.16 -9.23 5.97
N VAL A 99 12.90 -10.52 6.12
CA VAL A 99 13.91 -11.56 6.03
C VAL A 99 13.89 -12.16 4.63
N THR A 100 15.01 -12.05 3.93
CA THR A 100 15.23 -12.72 2.65
C THR A 100 16.13 -13.93 2.87
N PRO A 101 15.58 -15.16 2.85
CA PRO A 101 16.37 -16.38 2.97
C PRO A 101 17.07 -16.72 1.65
N ASP A 102 18.02 -17.65 1.74
CA ASP A 102 18.61 -18.35 0.60
C ASP A 102 19.21 -17.46 -0.49
N LEU A 103 19.94 -16.41 -0.09
CA LEU A 103 20.62 -15.56 -1.06
C LEU A 103 21.72 -16.33 -1.82
N PRO A 104 21.92 -16.02 -3.11
CA PRO A 104 22.91 -16.69 -3.94
C PRO A 104 24.33 -16.49 -3.42
N PHE A 105 25.25 -17.34 -3.90
CA PHE A 105 26.67 -17.31 -3.52
C PHE A 105 26.96 -17.63 -2.04
N GLY A 106 26.05 -18.32 -1.34
CA GLY A 106 26.26 -18.73 0.05
C GLY A 106 26.17 -17.57 1.05
N LEU A 107 25.49 -16.48 0.67
CA LEU A 107 25.32 -15.30 1.53
C LEU A 107 24.36 -15.53 2.71
N GLY A 108 23.64 -16.67 2.73
CA GLY A 108 22.71 -17.05 3.77
C GLY A 108 21.45 -16.18 3.75
N SER A 109 20.84 -15.96 4.92
CA SER A 109 19.73 -15.02 5.06
C SER A 109 20.24 -13.60 5.31
N ILE A 110 19.57 -12.61 4.77
CA ILE A 110 19.75 -11.19 5.12
C ILE A 110 18.43 -10.64 5.61
N THR A 111 18.50 -9.78 6.63
CA THR A 111 17.36 -9.00 7.09
C THR A 111 17.54 -7.55 6.69
N LEU A 112 16.56 -7.02 5.97
CA LEU A 112 16.40 -5.58 5.76
C LEU A 112 15.59 -5.02 6.93
N GLN A 113 16.18 -4.15 7.73
CA GLN A 113 15.53 -3.51 8.88
C GLN A 113 15.43 -2.00 8.62
N LEU A 114 14.22 -1.45 8.79
CA LEU A 114 13.89 -0.05 8.68
C LEU A 114 13.35 0.43 10.03
N ASN A 115 13.84 1.55 10.53
CA ASN A 115 13.26 2.24 11.68
C ASN A 115 12.90 3.67 11.29
N ALA A 116 11.80 4.20 11.83
CA ALA A 116 11.37 5.58 11.59
C ALA A 116 10.46 6.09 12.73
N GLY A 117 10.35 7.40 12.87
CA GLY A 117 9.56 8.04 13.92
C GLY A 117 10.03 7.73 15.33
N THR A 118 11.34 7.56 15.50
CA THR A 118 12.00 7.23 16.78
C THR A 118 12.33 8.46 17.60
N GLY A 119 12.31 9.66 16.99
CA GLY A 119 12.54 10.94 17.64
C GLY A 119 11.26 11.63 18.08
N LYS A 120 11.20 12.95 17.85
CA LYS A 120 10.04 13.78 18.24
C LYS A 120 8.88 13.69 17.23
N ASP A 121 9.22 13.45 15.97
CA ASP A 121 8.27 13.45 14.87
C ASP A 121 7.75 12.03 14.63
N LYS A 122 6.44 11.88 14.48
CA LYS A 122 5.79 10.59 14.18
C LYS A 122 5.82 10.31 12.68
N VAL A 123 5.87 9.03 12.31
CA VAL A 123 5.61 8.60 10.92
C VAL A 123 4.18 9.02 10.55
N TYR A 124 4.00 9.56 9.36
CA TYR A 124 2.70 9.99 8.86
C TYR A 124 2.35 9.24 7.57
N ALA A 125 1.15 8.69 7.51
CA ALA A 125 0.61 8.00 6.34
C ALA A 125 -0.74 8.59 5.93
N LYS A 126 -0.99 8.66 4.62
CA LYS A 126 -2.29 9.00 4.03
C LYS A 126 -2.72 7.92 3.06
N ASP A 127 -4.00 7.57 3.08
CA ASP A 127 -4.61 6.49 2.30
C ASP A 127 -3.84 5.17 2.51
N LEU A 128 -3.62 4.82 3.78
CA LEU A 128 -2.85 3.66 4.23
C LEU A 128 -3.74 2.41 4.20
N TYR A 129 -3.27 1.34 3.57
CA TYR A 129 -3.83 0.00 3.62
C TYR A 129 -2.74 -0.98 4.02
N LEU A 130 -3.03 -1.81 4.99
CA LEU A 130 -2.15 -2.85 5.54
C LEU A 130 -2.79 -4.20 5.29
N ASP A 131 -2.14 -5.03 4.48
CA ASP A 131 -2.59 -6.38 4.16
C ASP A 131 -1.97 -7.35 5.18
N VAL A 132 -2.61 -7.44 6.36
CA VAL A 132 -2.05 -8.20 7.49
C VAL A 132 -2.53 -9.64 7.47
N SER A 133 -1.62 -10.56 7.77
CA SER A 133 -1.94 -11.97 8.07
C SER A 133 -2.18 -12.17 9.57
N GLN A 134 -1.52 -11.36 10.39
CA GLN A 134 -1.58 -11.37 11.85
C GLN A 134 -1.38 -9.95 12.39
N LEU A 135 -2.17 -9.58 13.38
CA LEU A 135 -2.06 -8.33 14.13
C LEU A 135 -2.31 -8.61 15.61
N ASP A 136 -1.30 -8.33 16.44
CA ASP A 136 -1.37 -8.35 17.89
C ASP A 136 -1.16 -6.90 18.37
N ALA A 137 -2.15 -6.34 19.08
CA ALA A 137 -2.10 -5.00 19.65
C ALA A 137 -3.22 -4.84 20.68
N ASP A 138 -3.04 -3.89 21.61
CA ASP A 138 -4.16 -3.34 22.38
C ASP A 138 -4.87 -2.29 21.53
N ALA A 139 -6.20 -2.36 21.46
CA ALA A 139 -6.99 -1.56 20.52
C ALA A 139 -8.16 -0.83 21.18
N GLU A 140 -8.28 0.47 20.91
CA GLU A 140 -9.43 1.30 21.26
C GLU A 140 -10.03 1.90 19.97
N PHE A 141 -11.34 1.72 19.78
CA PHE A 141 -12.05 2.23 18.61
C PHE A 141 -13.12 3.24 19.02
N LYS A 142 -13.19 4.35 18.30
CA LYS A 142 -14.25 5.35 18.47
C LYS A 142 -15.32 5.17 17.40
N ASN A 143 -16.57 5.03 17.82
CA ASN A 143 -17.73 4.86 16.94
C ASN A 143 -17.56 3.69 15.95
N ILE A 144 -17.31 2.50 16.48
CA ILE A 144 -17.11 1.29 15.69
C ILE A 144 -18.45 0.67 15.24
N ASP A 145 -18.56 0.39 13.96
CA ASP A 145 -19.58 -0.47 13.37
C ASP A 145 -18.93 -1.82 13.02
N ILE A 146 -19.52 -2.92 13.48
CA ILE A 146 -19.03 -4.28 13.24
C ILE A 146 -20.09 -5.06 12.47
N GLY A 147 -19.68 -5.78 11.42
CA GLY A 147 -20.59 -6.62 10.63
C GLY A 147 -21.31 -5.90 9.51
N VAL A 148 -20.73 -4.79 9.01
CA VAL A 148 -21.25 -4.10 7.82
C VAL A 148 -20.70 -4.77 6.54
N ALA A 149 -21.38 -4.59 5.41
CA ALA A 149 -20.91 -5.12 4.13
C ALA A 149 -19.67 -4.34 3.65
N ALA A 150 -18.63 -5.02 3.20
CA ALA A 150 -17.38 -4.37 2.77
C ALA A 150 -17.59 -3.30 1.68
N GLY A 151 -18.53 -3.51 0.76
CA GLY A 151 -18.89 -2.56 -0.30
C GLY A 151 -19.53 -1.26 0.23
N SER A 152 -19.97 -1.24 1.49
CA SER A 152 -20.56 -0.09 2.17
C SER A 152 -19.58 0.64 3.12
N LEU A 153 -18.29 0.27 3.09
CA LEU A 153 -17.28 0.85 3.97
C LEU A 153 -17.07 2.34 3.72
N LYS A 154 -17.08 2.76 2.45
CA LYS A 154 -16.96 4.17 2.08
C LYS A 154 -18.23 4.91 2.53
N LYS A 155 -18.05 5.91 3.38
CA LYS A 155 -19.15 6.79 3.82
C LYS A 155 -19.32 7.92 2.79
N ASP A 156 -20.50 8.53 2.73
CA ASP A 156 -20.71 9.79 2.00
C ASP A 156 -20.13 11.00 2.77
N ARG A 157 -18.92 10.84 3.33
CA ARG A 157 -18.21 11.88 4.08
C ARG A 157 -16.84 12.13 3.46
N PRO A 158 -16.39 13.40 3.36
CA PRO A 158 -15.06 13.74 2.90
C PRO A 158 -13.99 12.99 3.70
N GLY A 159 -13.00 12.42 3.01
CA GLY A 159 -11.87 11.71 3.63
C GLY A 159 -12.17 10.28 4.08
N SER A 160 -13.40 9.78 3.95
CA SER A 160 -13.65 8.36 4.19
C SER A 160 -13.04 7.49 3.10
N ILE A 161 -12.50 6.35 3.53
CA ILE A 161 -11.92 5.33 2.65
C ILE A 161 -12.85 4.11 2.58
N GLY A 162 -12.66 3.29 1.55
CA GLY A 162 -13.46 2.09 1.32
C GLY A 162 -12.56 0.88 1.10
N ILE A 163 -13.02 -0.04 0.27
CA ILE A 163 -12.18 -1.14 -0.20
C ILE A 163 -10.99 -0.56 -0.99
N GLN A 164 -9.78 -1.02 -0.66
CA GLN A 164 -8.55 -0.74 -1.37
C GLN A 164 -8.72 -1.00 -2.88
N PRO A 165 -8.37 -0.03 -3.74
CA PRO A 165 -8.45 -0.22 -5.18
C PRO A 165 -7.62 -1.42 -5.65
N GLY A 166 -8.19 -2.27 -6.51
CA GLY A 166 -7.49 -3.41 -7.10
C GLY A 166 -7.34 -4.64 -6.20
N THR A 167 -7.96 -4.66 -5.02
CA THR A 167 -7.95 -5.83 -4.12
C THR A 167 -9.07 -6.83 -4.45
N GLN A 168 -8.89 -8.09 -4.05
CA GLN A 168 -9.89 -9.16 -4.24
C GLN A 168 -10.78 -9.33 -2.99
N ALA A 169 -11.51 -8.27 -2.63
CA ALA A 169 -12.46 -8.31 -1.53
C ALA A 169 -13.90 -8.54 -2.02
N ASN A 170 -14.67 -9.33 -1.28
CA ASN A 170 -16.10 -9.53 -1.56
C ASN A 170 -16.89 -8.32 -1.04
N PRO A 171 -17.61 -7.55 -1.88
CA PRO A 171 -18.39 -6.39 -1.45
C PRO A 171 -19.50 -6.71 -0.44
N TYR A 172 -19.96 -7.96 -0.37
CA TYR A 172 -20.98 -8.42 0.57
C TYR A 172 -20.40 -9.09 1.82
N GLY A 173 -19.07 -9.16 1.90
CA GLY A 173 -18.36 -9.79 3.02
C GLY A 173 -18.44 -8.99 4.30
N PHE A 174 -18.18 -9.68 5.42
CA PHE A 174 -18.04 -9.06 6.73
C PHE A 174 -16.94 -8.00 6.73
N SER A 175 -17.24 -6.86 7.35
CA SER A 175 -16.28 -5.79 7.55
C SER A 175 -16.59 -4.97 8.80
N GLN A 176 -15.60 -4.19 9.21
CA GLN A 176 -15.66 -3.30 10.35
C GLN A 176 -15.23 -1.90 9.90
N ARG A 177 -15.73 -0.88 10.58
CA ARG A 177 -15.27 0.50 10.38
C ARG A 177 -15.38 1.30 11.67
N ALA A 178 -14.50 2.26 11.87
CA ALA A 178 -14.55 3.17 13.01
C ALA A 178 -14.15 4.58 12.57
N ASP A 179 -14.55 5.60 13.32
CA ASP A 179 -14.11 6.96 13.04
C ASP A 179 -12.63 7.14 13.42
N GLU A 180 -12.21 6.55 14.52
CA GLU A 180 -10.82 6.53 14.98
C GLU A 180 -10.47 5.13 15.52
N ALA A 181 -9.23 4.71 15.30
CA ALA A 181 -8.64 3.52 15.88
C ALA A 181 -7.29 3.88 16.49
N LYS A 182 -7.10 3.54 17.76
CA LYS A 182 -5.85 3.67 18.49
C LYS A 182 -5.35 2.27 18.82
N LEU A 183 -4.16 1.95 18.34
CA LEU A 183 -3.50 0.68 18.59
C LEU A 183 -2.21 0.97 19.36
N SER A 184 -1.97 0.26 20.45
CA SER A 184 -0.71 0.30 21.21
C SER A 184 -0.04 -1.07 21.23
N ASP A 185 1.28 -1.09 21.41
CA ASP A 185 2.10 -2.31 21.40
C ASP A 185 1.90 -3.14 20.14
N VAL A 186 1.86 -2.45 18.99
CA VAL A 186 1.53 -3.03 17.70
C VAL A 186 2.63 -3.99 17.26
N ARG A 187 2.23 -5.22 16.96
CA ARG A 187 3.05 -6.26 16.30
C ARG A 187 2.23 -6.88 15.19
N GLN A 188 2.65 -6.70 13.95
CA GLN A 188 1.92 -7.21 12.80
C GLN A 188 2.84 -7.92 11.82
N GLN A 189 2.29 -8.97 11.22
CA GLN A 189 2.84 -9.62 10.05
C GLN A 189 1.99 -9.21 8.85
N ALA A 190 2.64 -8.72 7.81
CA ALA A 190 1.97 -8.16 6.65
C ALA A 190 2.60 -8.66 5.35
N TRP A 191 1.75 -8.83 4.34
CA TRP A 191 2.15 -9.15 2.98
C TRP A 191 2.44 -7.89 2.17
N ALA A 192 1.67 -6.83 2.41
CA ALA A 192 1.81 -5.57 1.71
C ALA A 192 1.38 -4.39 2.58
N THR A 193 2.03 -3.24 2.34
CA THR A 193 1.60 -1.93 2.82
C THR A 193 1.48 -1.02 1.62
N THR A 194 0.30 -0.44 1.42
CA THR A 194 0.05 0.54 0.36
C THR A 194 -0.32 1.87 1.00
N ALA A 195 0.27 2.97 0.56
CA ALA A 195 -0.09 4.30 1.03
C ALA A 195 -0.06 5.30 -0.12
N GLY A 196 -1.01 6.23 -0.16
CA GLY A 196 -0.98 7.37 -1.08
C GLY A 196 0.14 8.36 -0.73
N THR A 197 0.44 8.51 0.56
CA THR A 197 1.62 9.27 1.03
C THR A 197 2.19 8.59 2.27
N PHE A 198 3.51 8.45 2.34
CA PHE A 198 4.18 7.88 3.51
C PHE A 198 5.42 8.70 3.86
N LYS A 199 5.40 9.37 5.01
CA LYS A 199 6.47 10.24 5.51
C LYS A 199 7.13 9.57 6.71
N LEU A 200 8.42 9.30 6.57
CA LEU A 200 9.23 8.56 7.54
C LEU A 200 10.30 9.51 8.12
N PRO A 201 9.98 10.31 9.16
CA PRO A 201 11.01 11.03 9.90
C PRO A 201 11.96 10.04 10.57
N ASP A 202 13.20 10.47 10.82
CA ASP A 202 14.24 9.65 11.46
C ASP A 202 14.50 8.29 10.77
N LEU A 203 14.28 8.24 9.44
CA LEU A 203 14.43 7.01 8.67
C LEU A 203 15.87 6.45 8.76
N SER A 204 15.99 5.25 9.32
CA SER A 204 17.22 4.47 9.36
C SER A 204 16.99 3.11 8.72
N LEU A 205 17.61 2.89 7.56
CA LEU A 205 17.59 1.61 6.84
C LEU A 205 18.94 0.90 7.01
N LYS A 206 18.89 -0.37 7.41
CA LYS A 206 20.07 -1.22 7.64
C LYS A 206 19.88 -2.61 7.07
N LEU A 207 20.96 -3.19 6.57
CA LEU A 207 21.03 -4.60 6.20
C LEU A 207 21.80 -5.35 7.28
N HIS A 208 21.20 -6.43 7.78
CA HIS A 208 21.76 -7.30 8.79
C HIS A 208 21.99 -8.69 8.20
N LYS A 209 23.16 -9.26 8.47
CA LYS A 209 23.43 -10.66 8.11
C LYS A 209 22.70 -11.57 9.10
N GLY A 210 22.03 -12.59 8.59
CA GLY A 210 21.18 -13.48 9.38
C GLY A 210 19.76 -12.96 9.58
N VAL A 211 19.04 -13.59 10.51
CA VAL A 211 17.66 -13.26 10.89
C VAL A 211 17.68 -12.26 12.04
N LYS A 212 17.16 -11.06 11.82
CA LYS A 212 17.08 -10.00 12.83
C LYS A 212 15.77 -9.21 12.71
N GLU A 213 14.71 -9.87 13.12
CA GLU A 213 13.36 -9.32 13.06
C GLU A 213 13.13 -8.23 14.12
N CYS A 214 12.11 -7.40 13.90
CA CYS A 214 11.73 -6.35 14.85
C CYS A 214 11.18 -6.90 16.18
N TYR A 215 10.68 -8.15 16.19
CA TYR A 215 10.20 -8.89 17.36
C TYR A 215 10.11 -10.40 17.09
#